data_AF-A0A1V8UL23-F1
#
_entry.id   AF-A0A1V8UL23-F1
#
_cell.length_a   1.000
_cell.length_b   1.000
_cell.length_c   1.000
_cell.angle_alpha   90.00
_cell.angle_beta   90.00
_cell.angle_gamma   90.00
#
_symmetry.space_group_name_H-M   'P 1'
#
loop_
_entity.id
_entity.type
_entity.pdbx_description
1 polymer ?
#
loop_
_entity_poly.entity_id
_entity_poly.type
_entity_poly.pdbx_seq_one_letter_code
_entity_poly.pdbx_strand_id
1 'polypeptide(L)'
;MAAKPQAPANVKPAFELLPLTAEDAHRCVDIYFAAFQNPHSLACWPRVPSIRAFWEHMILDELAEPGAHWLKAVATLPEASANDILDLNTVQRIAGFCKWVAPKPGQVPDTTLPQWPAEADGKLCDETFGAWAKAHKELLGVRGHWYLEIVATDPAYQGQGAGSQILRWGTERADADDVEAYLEAAPDAVRLYEKFGFREAGRTDTYIENERVKGEWYRNLYMLRSRRDTRKGEPQSAASKMAFPGMMNMGGGNASQDPQQMQEQQMIRLMQNTMESCPGKTVIAGGMGFALGGVFGLFMSSMRYDTPMSTASSMNPALTSLPIRQQLAAGFKDMGKASYSSARNFGYIGAVFAGTECAVEGFRAKNDLYNGAMAIGCAGFAAFSAAIDAYMRMPSDDVAADPII
;
A
#
# COMPACT_ATOMS: atom_id res chain seq x y z
N MET A 1 33.92 7.87 -22.76
CA MET A 1 32.75 6.98 -22.63
C MET A 1 32.98 6.09 -21.42
N ALA A 2 32.43 6.47 -20.26
CA ALA A 2 32.54 5.65 -19.05
C ALA A 2 31.51 4.50 -19.14
N ALA A 3 31.97 3.27 -18.93
CA ALA A 3 31.13 2.08 -18.99
C ALA A 3 30.05 2.11 -17.90
N LYS A 4 28.81 1.79 -18.27
CA LYS A 4 27.72 1.54 -17.31
C LYS A 4 28.15 0.42 -16.37
N PRO A 5 28.12 0.60 -15.04
CA PRO A 5 28.25 -0.53 -14.12
C PRO A 5 27.05 -1.46 -14.36
N GLN A 6 27.30 -2.63 -14.95
CA GLN A 6 26.31 -3.69 -15.08
C GLN A 6 26.21 -4.39 -13.73
N ALA A 7 25.07 -4.20 -13.05
CA ALA A 7 24.67 -5.03 -11.94
C ALA A 7 24.57 -6.51 -12.40
N PRO A 8 24.93 -7.48 -11.55
CA PRO A 8 24.86 -8.89 -11.90
C PRO A 8 23.43 -9.27 -12.32
N ALA A 9 23.34 -9.88 -13.50
CA ALA A 9 22.08 -10.31 -14.11
C ALA A 9 21.43 -11.45 -13.32
N ASN A 10 20.62 -11.13 -12.30
CA ASN A 10 19.38 -11.84 -11.94
C ASN A 10 18.73 -11.45 -10.59
N VAL A 11 19.25 -10.46 -9.86
CA VAL A 11 18.56 -9.96 -8.65
C VAL A 11 17.90 -8.63 -8.97
N LYS A 12 16.56 -8.60 -9.08
CA LYS A 12 15.84 -7.32 -9.09
C LYS A 12 16.13 -6.61 -7.77
N PRO A 13 16.59 -5.35 -7.78
CA PRO A 13 16.79 -4.62 -6.53
C PRO A 13 15.47 -4.54 -5.76
N ALA A 14 15.53 -4.85 -4.48
CA ALA A 14 14.43 -4.54 -3.57
C ALA A 14 14.39 -3.02 -3.37
N PHE A 15 13.19 -2.45 -3.46
CA PHE A 15 12.98 -1.02 -3.22
C PHE A 15 12.23 -0.84 -1.90
N GLU A 16 12.78 0.01 -1.04
CA GLU A 16 12.10 0.47 0.17
C GLU A 16 11.45 1.83 -0.10
N LEU A 17 10.22 2.04 0.39
CA LEU A 17 9.58 3.35 0.34
C LEU A 17 9.84 4.09 1.64
N LEU A 18 10.47 5.25 1.52
CA LEU A 18 10.72 6.16 2.63
C LEU A 18 10.06 7.51 2.37
N PRO A 19 9.72 8.28 3.42
CA PRO A 19 9.35 9.68 3.26
C PRO A 19 10.47 10.46 2.55
N LEU A 20 10.07 11.38 1.68
CA LEU A 20 10.98 12.33 1.05
C LEU A 20 11.30 13.46 2.03
N THR A 21 12.55 13.91 2.04
CA THR A 21 13.05 15.00 2.90
C THR A 21 13.58 16.14 2.05
N ALA A 22 13.77 17.32 2.65
CA ALA A 22 14.29 18.49 1.94
C ALA A 22 15.65 18.24 1.26
N GLU A 23 16.50 17.41 1.85
CA GLU A 23 17.82 17.05 1.30
C GLU A 23 17.72 16.27 -0.02
N ASP A 24 16.60 15.59 -0.25
CA ASP A 24 16.37 14.76 -1.45
C ASP A 24 15.94 15.59 -2.67
N ALA A 25 15.55 16.87 -2.50
CA ALA A 25 14.90 17.67 -3.54
C ALA A 25 15.74 17.77 -4.82
N HIS A 26 17.03 18.12 -4.69
CA HIS A 26 17.96 18.22 -5.83
C HIS A 26 17.99 16.93 -6.64
N ARG A 27 18.05 15.79 -5.95
CA ARG A 27 18.11 14.47 -6.58
C ARG A 27 16.79 14.10 -7.24
N CYS A 28 15.66 14.49 -6.67
CA CYS A 28 14.35 14.29 -7.28
C CYS A 28 14.21 15.11 -8.57
N VAL A 29 14.72 16.34 -8.59
CA VAL A 29 14.76 17.16 -9.81
C VAL A 29 15.66 16.52 -10.88
N ASP A 30 16.82 15.97 -10.51
CA ASP A 30 17.64 15.19 -11.45
C ASP A 30 16.86 14.01 -12.07
N ILE A 31 16.13 13.26 -11.23
CA ILE A 31 15.32 12.13 -11.68
C ILE A 31 14.17 12.60 -12.58
N TYR A 32 13.48 13.70 -12.22
CA TYR A 32 12.42 14.28 -13.04
C TYR A 32 12.93 14.58 -14.45
N PHE A 33 14.01 15.36 -14.54
CA PHE A 33 14.56 15.72 -15.84
C PHE A 33 15.12 14.52 -16.60
N ALA A 34 15.65 13.50 -15.94
CA ALA A 34 16.10 12.28 -16.61
C ALA A 34 14.93 11.41 -17.10
N ALA A 35 13.84 11.32 -16.34
CA ALA A 35 12.69 10.47 -16.65
C ALA A 35 11.77 11.10 -17.71
N PHE A 36 11.49 12.40 -17.60
CA PHE A 36 10.56 13.09 -18.48
C PHE A 36 11.29 13.64 -19.70
N GLN A 37 11.51 12.80 -20.71
CA GLN A 37 12.10 13.18 -22.01
C GLN A 37 11.06 13.25 -23.14
N ASN A 38 9.78 13.29 -22.79
CA ASN A 38 8.69 13.39 -23.74
C ASN A 38 8.54 14.81 -24.33
N PRO A 39 7.87 14.97 -25.49
CA PRO A 39 7.73 16.26 -26.17
C PRO A 39 7.13 17.35 -25.27
N HIS A 40 6.12 17.03 -24.46
CA HIS A 40 5.51 17.99 -23.54
C HIS A 40 6.48 18.55 -22.50
N SER A 41 7.22 17.68 -21.82
CA SER A 41 8.21 18.10 -20.82
C SER A 41 9.36 18.92 -21.44
N LEU A 42 9.82 18.54 -22.63
CA LEU A 42 10.87 19.26 -23.34
C LEU A 42 10.40 20.63 -23.83
N ALA A 43 9.13 20.73 -24.23
CA ALA A 43 8.54 21.97 -24.67
C ALA A 43 8.26 22.94 -23.51
N CYS A 44 7.71 22.46 -22.40
CA CYS A 44 7.40 23.31 -21.23
C CYS A 44 8.67 23.75 -20.49
N TRP A 45 9.64 22.84 -20.30
CA TRP A 45 10.70 23.00 -19.33
C TRP A 45 12.09 22.97 -19.98
N PRO A 46 12.66 24.12 -20.40
CA PRO A 46 14.04 24.12 -20.86
C PRO A 46 15.00 23.61 -19.78
N ARG A 47 16.04 22.89 -20.20
CA ARG A 47 17.01 22.24 -19.29
C ARG A 47 18.06 23.24 -18.79
N VAL A 48 17.60 24.32 -18.17
CA VAL A 48 18.42 25.42 -17.65
C VAL A 48 18.32 25.52 -16.12
N PRO A 49 19.32 26.12 -15.43
CA PRO A 49 19.35 26.16 -13.97
C PRO A 49 18.14 26.82 -13.31
N SER A 50 17.57 27.88 -13.89
CA SER A 50 16.40 28.58 -13.33
C SER A 50 15.16 27.68 -13.25
N ILE A 51 14.92 26.85 -14.28
CA ILE A 51 13.82 25.88 -14.26
C ILE A 51 14.08 24.77 -13.24
N ARG A 52 15.33 24.31 -13.08
CA ARG A 52 15.67 23.33 -12.03
C ARG A 52 15.39 23.91 -10.64
N ALA A 53 15.85 25.14 -10.39
CA ALA A 53 15.59 25.83 -9.14
C ALA A 53 14.08 25.97 -8.88
N PHE A 54 13.28 26.32 -9.89
CA PHE A 54 11.82 26.36 -9.76
C PHE A 54 11.23 25.02 -9.28
N TRP A 55 11.62 23.90 -9.89
CA TRP A 55 11.17 22.57 -9.45
C TRP A 55 11.66 22.19 -8.05
N GLU A 56 12.88 22.56 -7.68
CA GLU A 56 13.39 22.33 -6.32
C GLU A 56 12.57 23.11 -5.28
N HIS A 57 12.30 24.39 -5.53
CA HIS A 57 11.47 25.20 -4.64
C HIS A 57 10.05 24.64 -4.53
N MET A 58 9.43 24.25 -5.65
CA MET A 58 8.10 23.63 -5.67
C MET A 58 8.05 22.38 -4.78
N ILE A 59 9.02 21.46 -4.92
CA ILE A 59 9.09 20.27 -4.07
C ILE A 59 9.23 20.67 -2.59
N LEU A 60 10.13 21.61 -2.28
CA LEU A 60 10.40 22.04 -0.91
C LEU A 60 9.20 22.70 -0.24
N ASP A 61 8.48 23.56 -0.97
CA ASP A 61 7.30 24.26 -0.47
C ASP A 61 6.13 23.27 -0.23
N GLU A 62 5.97 22.30 -1.12
CA GLU A 62 4.89 21.32 -1.06
C GLU A 62 5.16 20.13 -0.15
N LEU A 63 6.39 19.95 0.36
CA LEU A 63 6.71 18.91 1.35
C LEU A 63 5.84 19.01 2.61
N ALA A 64 5.42 20.24 2.97
CA ALA A 64 4.59 20.52 4.13
C ALA A 64 3.09 20.62 3.81
N GLU A 65 2.68 20.41 2.55
CA GLU A 65 1.28 20.53 2.16
C GLU A 65 0.40 19.51 2.94
N PRO A 66 -0.68 19.94 3.60
CA PRO A 66 -1.57 19.03 4.32
C PRO A 66 -2.17 17.96 3.40
N GLY A 67 -1.94 16.70 3.76
CA GLY A 67 -2.40 15.55 3.00
C GLY A 67 -1.50 15.17 1.81
N ALA A 68 -0.42 15.91 1.55
CA ALA A 68 0.60 15.48 0.61
C ALA A 68 1.49 14.40 1.25
N HIS A 69 1.78 13.39 0.46
CA HIS A 69 2.61 12.25 0.80
C HIS A 69 3.72 12.13 -0.24
N TRP A 70 4.83 12.77 0.07
CA TRP A 70 6.05 12.67 -0.73
C TRP A 70 6.85 11.45 -0.32
N LEU A 71 7.10 10.56 -1.28
CA LEU A 71 7.80 9.30 -1.05
C LEU A 71 8.96 9.15 -2.01
N LYS A 72 10.02 8.50 -1.55
CA LYS A 72 11.16 8.07 -2.35
C LYS A 72 11.27 6.55 -2.31
N ALA A 73 11.46 5.94 -3.48
CA ALA A 73 11.83 4.53 -3.60
C ALA A 73 13.34 4.43 -3.58
N VAL A 74 13.89 3.77 -2.57
CA VAL A 74 15.32 3.63 -2.32
C VAL A 74 15.76 2.22 -2.69
N ALA A 75 16.74 2.12 -3.58
CA ALA A 75 17.45 0.89 -3.87
C ALA A 75 18.67 0.77 -2.97
N THR A 76 18.82 -0.38 -2.32
CA THR A 76 20.04 -0.76 -1.60
C THR A 76 20.93 -1.56 -2.52
N LEU A 77 22.09 -1.00 -2.89
CA LEU A 77 23.04 -1.62 -3.80
C LEU A 77 24.32 -2.01 -3.05
N PRO A 78 24.98 -3.13 -3.42
CA PRO A 78 26.33 -3.40 -2.94
C PRO A 78 27.26 -2.26 -3.37
N GLU A 79 28.08 -1.75 -2.45
CA GLU A 79 29.12 -0.79 -2.79
C GLU A 79 30.14 -1.47 -3.71
N ALA A 80 30.38 -0.90 -4.88
CA ALA A 80 31.42 -1.40 -5.79
C ALA A 80 32.79 -1.00 -5.26
N SER A 81 33.26 -1.64 -4.18
CA SER A 81 34.66 -1.52 -3.75
C SER A 81 35.54 -2.28 -4.75
N ALA A 82 36.48 -1.57 -5.35
CA ALA A 82 37.44 -2.13 -6.30
C ALA A 82 38.44 -3.09 -5.64
N ASN A 83 38.54 -3.16 -4.31
CA ASN A 83 39.41 -4.08 -3.58
C ASN A 83 38.96 -4.10 -2.11
N ASP A 84 38.19 -5.11 -1.69
CA ASP A 84 38.34 -5.76 -0.38
C ASP A 84 37.19 -6.75 -0.15
N ILE A 85 37.55 -7.99 0.15
CA ILE A 85 36.65 -9.16 0.16
C ILE A 85 35.85 -9.27 1.47
N LEU A 86 35.84 -8.23 2.32
CA LEU A 86 35.34 -8.34 3.70
C LEU A 86 34.44 -7.22 4.24
N ASP A 87 34.16 -6.14 3.49
CA ASP A 87 33.19 -5.12 3.91
C ASP A 87 32.00 -5.08 2.94
N LEU A 88 30.85 -5.63 3.37
CA LEU A 88 29.56 -5.47 2.68
C LEU A 88 28.99 -4.08 2.95
N ASN A 89 29.69 -3.04 2.53
CA ASN A 89 29.11 -1.71 2.50
C ASN A 89 27.99 -1.69 1.45
N THR A 90 26.86 -1.09 1.79
CA THR A 90 25.76 -0.89 0.87
C THR A 90 25.53 0.60 0.68
N VAL A 91 25.25 1.00 -0.56
CA VAL A 91 24.90 2.37 -0.90
C VAL A 91 23.41 2.42 -1.20
N GLN A 92 22.70 3.31 -0.51
CA GLN A 92 21.31 3.62 -0.80
C GLN A 92 21.23 4.68 -1.89
N ARG A 93 20.40 4.43 -2.92
CA ARG A 93 20.16 5.38 -4.00
C ARG A 93 18.68 5.57 -4.24
N ILE A 94 18.26 6.82 -4.43
CA ILE A 94 16.90 7.14 -4.85
C ILE A 94 16.72 6.67 -6.30
N ALA A 95 15.85 5.69 -6.47
CA ALA A 95 15.47 5.09 -7.74
C ALA A 95 14.24 5.76 -8.36
N GLY A 96 13.42 6.42 -7.55
CA GLY A 96 12.24 7.15 -7.99
C GLY A 96 11.60 7.89 -6.83
N PHE A 97 10.66 8.78 -7.15
CA PHE A 97 9.90 9.53 -6.16
C PHE A 97 8.48 9.79 -6.66
N CYS A 98 7.60 10.18 -5.73
CA CYS A 98 6.25 10.60 -6.07
C CYS A 98 5.68 11.58 -5.05
N LYS A 99 4.55 12.19 -5.43
CA LYS A 99 3.61 12.89 -4.54
C LYS A 99 2.24 12.26 -4.71
N TRP A 100 1.71 11.69 -3.63
CA TRP A 100 0.30 11.35 -3.50
C TRP A 100 -0.40 12.41 -2.65
N VAL A 101 -1.62 12.79 -3.00
CA VAL A 101 -2.46 13.70 -2.20
C VAL A 101 -3.67 12.93 -1.69
N ALA A 102 -3.89 13.02 -0.37
CA ALA A 102 -4.99 12.37 0.32
C ALA A 102 -6.36 12.98 -0.05
N PRO A 103 -7.47 12.23 0.10
CA PRO A 103 -8.81 12.71 -0.20
C PRO A 103 -9.21 13.96 0.58
N LYS A 104 -9.73 14.97 -0.13
CA LYS A 104 -10.31 16.19 0.43
C LYS A 104 -11.83 16.24 0.12
N PRO A 105 -12.68 15.42 0.77
CA PRO A 105 -14.11 15.34 0.45
C PRO A 105 -14.82 16.67 0.69
N GLY A 106 -15.74 17.04 -0.21
CA GLY A 106 -16.46 18.31 -0.13
C GLY A 106 -15.67 19.52 -0.61
N GLN A 107 -14.38 19.36 -0.94
CA GLN A 107 -13.56 20.41 -1.53
C GLN A 107 -13.44 20.16 -3.03
N VAL A 108 -13.60 21.22 -3.82
CA VAL A 108 -13.30 21.19 -5.25
C VAL A 108 -11.77 21.18 -5.39
N PRO A 109 -11.17 20.37 -6.28
CA PRO A 109 -9.76 20.43 -6.60
C PRO A 109 -9.32 21.86 -6.86
N ASP A 110 -8.21 22.26 -6.27
CA ASP A 110 -7.61 23.56 -6.57
C ASP A 110 -7.13 23.54 -8.02
N THR A 111 -7.61 24.52 -8.80
CA THR A 111 -7.25 24.68 -10.22
C THR A 111 -6.38 25.90 -10.45
N THR A 112 -5.85 26.49 -9.37
CA THR A 112 -4.98 27.67 -9.44
C THR A 112 -3.62 27.26 -10.00
N LEU A 113 -3.23 27.85 -11.12
CA LEU A 113 -1.91 27.62 -11.70
C LEU A 113 -0.89 28.56 -11.04
N PRO A 114 0.35 28.10 -10.80
CA PRO A 114 1.40 28.95 -10.27
C PRO A 114 1.89 29.94 -11.33
N GLN A 115 2.67 30.92 -10.88
CA GLN A 115 3.42 31.76 -11.80
C GLN A 115 4.57 30.95 -12.40
N TRP A 116 4.58 30.80 -13.73
CA TRP A 116 5.65 30.10 -14.43
C TRP A 116 6.95 30.92 -14.46
N PRO A 117 8.13 30.28 -14.37
CA PRO A 117 9.40 30.95 -14.58
C PRO A 117 9.52 31.49 -16.01
N ALA A 118 10.23 32.61 -16.19
CA ALA A 118 10.26 33.36 -17.46
C ALA A 118 10.74 32.53 -18.66
N GLU A 119 11.62 31.55 -18.42
CA GLU A 119 12.17 30.68 -19.45
C GLU A 119 11.23 29.52 -19.84
N ALA A 120 10.22 29.20 -19.03
CA ALA A 120 9.22 28.20 -19.38
C ALA A 120 8.34 28.70 -20.53
N ASP A 121 7.76 27.77 -21.28
CA ASP A 121 6.72 28.12 -22.23
C ASP A 121 5.39 28.34 -21.49
N GLY A 122 5.24 29.52 -20.87
CA GLY A 122 4.10 29.82 -20.00
C GLY A 122 2.74 29.63 -20.69
N LYS A 123 2.64 29.94 -21.99
CA LYS A 123 1.41 29.73 -22.76
C LYS A 123 1.07 28.25 -22.88
N LEU A 124 2.06 27.41 -23.22
CA LEU A 124 1.87 25.97 -23.29
C LEU A 124 1.58 25.38 -21.91
N CYS A 125 2.24 25.86 -20.86
CA CYS A 125 1.97 25.47 -19.49
C CYS A 125 0.51 25.79 -19.09
N ASP A 126 0.06 27.02 -19.32
CA ASP A 126 -1.32 27.43 -19.03
C ASP A 126 -2.35 26.59 -19.79
N GLU A 127 -2.12 26.34 -21.07
CA GLU A 127 -2.99 25.50 -21.90
C GLU A 127 -3.07 24.07 -21.36
N THR A 128 -1.92 23.46 -21.10
CA THR A 128 -1.83 22.03 -20.74
C THR A 128 -2.25 21.78 -19.30
N PHE A 129 -1.61 22.45 -18.33
CA PHE A 129 -1.96 22.28 -16.92
C PHE A 129 -3.34 22.83 -16.61
N GLY A 130 -3.79 23.89 -17.29
CA GLY A 130 -5.17 24.38 -17.19
C GLY A 130 -6.19 23.36 -17.70
N ALA A 131 -5.91 22.67 -18.82
CA ALA A 131 -6.77 21.59 -19.31
C ALA A 131 -6.82 20.41 -18.33
N TRP A 132 -5.69 20.06 -17.70
CA TRP A 132 -5.63 18.98 -16.71
C TRP A 132 -6.42 19.33 -15.45
N ALA A 133 -6.21 20.53 -14.90
CA ALA A 133 -6.95 21.03 -13.73
C ALA A 133 -8.47 21.08 -14.00
N LYS A 134 -8.88 21.52 -15.20
CA LYS A 134 -10.28 21.51 -15.63
C LYS A 134 -10.84 20.07 -15.70
N ALA A 135 -10.12 19.15 -16.33
CA ALA A 135 -10.55 17.76 -16.45
C ALA A 135 -10.66 17.08 -15.07
N HIS A 136 -9.69 17.31 -14.18
CA HIS A 136 -9.70 16.83 -12.80
C HIS A 136 -10.97 17.29 -12.07
N LYS A 137 -11.28 18.59 -12.15
CA LYS A 137 -12.49 19.16 -11.57
C LYS A 137 -13.78 18.61 -12.19
N GLU A 138 -13.84 18.46 -13.51
CA GLU A 138 -15.02 17.94 -14.22
C GLU A 138 -15.29 16.46 -13.93
N LEU A 139 -14.22 15.66 -13.83
CA LEU A 139 -14.32 14.22 -13.57
C LEU A 139 -14.68 13.94 -12.11
N LEU A 140 -14.08 14.64 -11.14
CA LEU A 140 -14.17 14.28 -9.73
C LEU A 140 -15.03 15.24 -8.90
N GLY A 141 -15.14 16.51 -9.28
CA GLY A 141 -15.94 17.50 -8.57
C GLY A 141 -15.52 17.58 -7.09
N VAL A 142 -16.47 17.38 -6.18
CA VAL A 142 -16.23 17.41 -4.72
C VAL A 142 -15.99 16.03 -4.11
N ARG A 143 -15.89 14.97 -4.94
CA ARG A 143 -15.69 13.61 -4.45
C ARG A 143 -14.28 13.48 -3.89
N GLY A 144 -14.14 12.99 -2.66
CA GLY A 144 -12.85 12.64 -2.09
C GLY A 144 -12.21 11.49 -2.87
N HIS A 145 -10.95 11.66 -3.28
CA HIS A 145 -10.19 10.66 -4.03
C HIS A 145 -8.70 10.84 -3.73
N TRP A 146 -7.92 9.76 -3.87
CA TRP A 146 -6.47 9.85 -3.85
C TRP A 146 -5.96 10.38 -5.18
N TYR A 147 -5.01 11.31 -5.17
CA TYR A 147 -4.45 11.89 -6.39
C TYR A 147 -2.96 11.60 -6.48
N LEU A 148 -2.51 10.93 -7.56
CA LEU A 148 -1.09 10.82 -7.87
C LEU A 148 -0.70 11.97 -8.80
N GLU A 149 -0.14 13.01 -8.20
CA GLU A 149 0.19 14.25 -8.90
C GLU A 149 1.50 14.14 -9.68
N ILE A 150 2.50 13.48 -9.10
CA ILE A 150 3.78 13.25 -9.77
C ILE A 150 4.32 11.88 -9.40
N VAL A 151 4.87 11.19 -10.40
CA VAL A 151 5.68 9.99 -10.20
C VAL A 151 6.79 9.97 -11.24
N ALA A 152 8.01 9.73 -10.78
CA ALA A 152 9.16 9.57 -11.65
C ALA A 152 10.02 8.39 -11.20
N THR A 153 10.58 7.66 -12.15
CA THR A 153 11.57 6.62 -11.90
C THR A 153 12.79 6.91 -12.75
N ASP A 154 13.96 6.93 -12.09
CA ASP A 154 15.23 7.14 -12.76
C ASP A 154 15.43 6.06 -13.84
N PRO A 155 15.84 6.44 -15.06
CA PRO A 155 16.06 5.50 -16.16
C PRO A 155 16.92 4.28 -15.82
N ALA A 156 17.86 4.39 -14.87
CA ALA A 156 18.69 3.28 -14.41
C ALA A 156 17.92 2.20 -13.62
N TYR A 157 16.73 2.53 -13.10
CA TYR A 157 15.90 1.65 -12.27
C TYR A 157 14.53 1.35 -12.89
N GLN A 158 14.25 1.84 -14.10
CA GLN A 158 13.02 1.54 -14.81
C GLN A 158 12.88 0.04 -15.11
N GLY A 159 11.63 -0.44 -15.10
CA GLY A 159 11.32 -1.87 -15.33
C GLY A 159 11.70 -2.81 -14.17
N GLN A 160 12.26 -2.29 -13.07
CA GLN A 160 12.73 -3.12 -11.96
C GLN A 160 11.76 -3.20 -10.78
N GLY A 161 10.78 -2.28 -10.69
CA GLY A 161 9.70 -2.36 -9.70
C GLY A 161 9.47 -1.11 -8.85
N ALA A 162 10.34 -0.08 -8.92
CA ALA A 162 10.19 1.15 -8.14
C ALA A 162 8.81 1.81 -8.29
N GLY A 163 8.38 2.08 -9.53
CA GLY A 163 7.05 2.63 -9.80
C GLY A 163 5.89 1.74 -9.34
N SER A 164 6.05 0.41 -9.42
CA SER A 164 5.04 -0.53 -8.90
C SER A 164 4.93 -0.45 -7.38
N GLN A 165 6.04 -0.27 -6.68
CA GLN A 165 6.05 -0.13 -5.23
C GLN A 165 5.33 1.17 -4.80
N ILE A 166 5.63 2.27 -5.50
CA ILE A 166 4.96 3.57 -5.31
C ILE A 166 3.45 3.48 -5.53
N LEU A 167 3.02 2.85 -6.63
CA LEU A 167 1.59 2.72 -6.95
C LEU A 167 0.86 1.84 -5.96
N ARG A 168 1.48 0.75 -5.51
CA ARG A 168 0.92 -0.13 -4.48
C ARG A 168 0.58 0.66 -3.22
N TRP A 169 1.52 1.46 -2.73
CA TRP A 169 1.34 2.26 -1.51
C TRP A 169 0.11 3.17 -1.56
N GLY A 170 -0.13 3.85 -2.69
CA GLY A 170 -1.25 4.78 -2.85
C GLY A 170 -2.57 4.06 -3.12
N THR A 171 -2.57 3.03 -3.96
CA THR A 171 -3.78 2.25 -4.26
C THR A 171 -4.30 1.47 -3.06
N GLU A 172 -3.42 0.96 -2.19
CA GLU A 172 -3.82 0.31 -0.93
C GLU A 172 -4.51 1.29 0.03
N ARG A 173 -4.10 2.56 0.04
CA ARG A 173 -4.77 3.61 0.83
C ARG A 173 -6.10 4.02 0.24
N ALA A 174 -6.18 4.19 -1.08
CA ALA A 174 -7.45 4.42 -1.76
C ALA A 174 -8.45 3.30 -1.48
N ASP A 175 -7.98 2.06 -1.45
CA ASP A 175 -8.79 0.91 -1.07
C ASP A 175 -9.19 0.90 0.42
N ALA A 176 -8.28 1.27 1.32
CA ALA A 176 -8.57 1.34 2.75
C ALA A 176 -9.59 2.43 3.10
N ASP A 177 -9.53 3.56 2.38
CA ASP A 177 -10.44 4.69 2.55
C ASP A 177 -11.76 4.51 1.77
N ASP A 178 -11.90 3.42 0.99
CA ASP A 178 -13.03 3.12 0.08
C ASP A 178 -13.36 4.28 -0.90
N VAL A 179 -12.32 4.87 -1.47
CA VAL A 179 -12.43 5.97 -2.44
C VAL A 179 -11.77 5.64 -3.77
N GLU A 180 -12.02 6.50 -4.75
CA GLU A 180 -11.37 6.44 -6.06
C GLU A 180 -9.91 6.92 -5.97
N ALA A 181 -9.11 6.56 -6.97
CA ALA A 181 -7.81 7.18 -7.20
C ALA A 181 -7.74 7.75 -8.62
N TYR A 182 -7.01 8.84 -8.79
CA TYR A 182 -6.92 9.61 -10.03
C TYR A 182 -5.48 9.99 -10.36
N LEU A 183 -5.17 10.10 -11.64
CA LEU A 183 -3.88 10.57 -12.16
C LEU A 183 -3.96 11.03 -13.61
N GLU A 184 -3.00 11.87 -14.01
CA GLU A 184 -2.63 12.15 -15.39
C GLU A 184 -1.50 11.22 -15.86
N ALA A 185 -1.67 10.58 -17.01
CA ALA A 185 -0.74 9.61 -17.54
C ALA A 185 -0.17 10.03 -18.90
N ALA A 186 1.16 10.12 -18.94
CA ALA A 186 1.90 10.04 -20.19
C ALA A 186 1.65 8.67 -20.88
N PRO A 187 1.60 8.61 -22.23
CA PRO A 187 1.21 7.41 -22.96
C PRO A 187 2.06 6.16 -22.66
N ASP A 188 3.35 6.36 -22.37
CA ASP A 188 4.32 5.32 -22.03
C ASP A 188 4.07 4.70 -20.64
N ALA A 189 3.47 5.45 -19.71
CA ALA A 189 3.18 4.99 -18.35
C ALA A 189 1.81 4.28 -18.21
N VAL A 190 0.90 4.41 -19.19
CA VAL A 190 -0.47 3.87 -19.12
C VAL A 190 -0.51 2.40 -18.71
N ARG A 191 0.32 1.56 -19.34
CA ARG A 191 0.35 0.10 -19.06
C ARG A 191 0.75 -0.21 -17.62
N LEU A 192 1.50 0.66 -16.96
CA LEU A 192 1.81 0.48 -15.54
C LEU A 192 0.56 0.73 -14.72
N TYR A 193 -0.14 1.85 -14.94
CA TYR A 193 -1.35 2.20 -14.20
C TYR A 193 -2.48 1.20 -14.40
N GLU A 194 -2.65 0.66 -15.61
CA GLU A 194 -3.67 -0.36 -15.89
C GLU A 194 -3.54 -1.62 -15.03
N LYS A 195 -2.30 -2.01 -14.68
CA LYS A 195 -2.01 -3.15 -13.78
C LYS A 195 -2.48 -2.89 -12.35
N PHE A 196 -2.62 -1.63 -11.96
CA PHE A 196 -3.10 -1.19 -10.66
C PHE A 196 -4.59 -0.84 -10.65
N GLY A 197 -5.30 -1.15 -11.73
CA GLY A 197 -6.76 -1.00 -11.83
C GLY A 197 -7.23 0.35 -12.34
N PHE A 198 -6.31 1.22 -12.77
CA PHE A 198 -6.67 2.46 -13.45
C PHE A 198 -7.20 2.19 -14.87
N ARG A 199 -8.13 3.02 -15.31
CA ARG A 199 -8.73 3.00 -16.65
C ARG A 199 -8.85 4.41 -17.19
N GLU A 200 -8.77 4.56 -18.51
CA GLU A 200 -8.97 5.85 -19.18
C GLU A 200 -10.39 6.37 -18.87
N ALA A 201 -10.46 7.58 -18.31
CA ALA A 201 -11.69 8.33 -18.05
C ALA A 201 -11.83 9.54 -19.00
N GLY A 202 -10.72 9.96 -19.61
CA GLY A 202 -10.67 11.01 -20.62
C GLY A 202 -9.26 11.19 -21.15
N ARG A 203 -9.10 12.13 -22.08
CA ARG A 203 -7.79 12.50 -22.63
C ARG A 203 -7.82 13.91 -23.21
N THR A 204 -6.64 14.48 -23.36
CA THR A 204 -6.41 15.72 -24.09
C THR A 204 -5.25 15.52 -25.05
N ASP A 205 -5.44 15.97 -26.28
CA ASP A 205 -4.41 16.01 -27.31
C ASP A 205 -3.98 17.46 -27.51
N THR A 206 -2.70 17.77 -27.28
CA THR A 206 -2.13 19.11 -27.44
C THR A 206 -1.14 19.10 -28.58
N TYR A 207 -1.28 20.03 -29.52
CA TYR A 207 -0.28 20.25 -30.56
C TYR A 207 0.83 21.15 -30.03
N ILE A 208 2.07 20.68 -30.12
CA ILE A 208 3.24 21.34 -29.56
C ILE A 208 4.12 21.83 -30.71
N GLU A 209 4.26 23.15 -30.82
CA GLU A 209 5.16 23.80 -31.76
C GLU A 209 5.86 24.99 -31.09
N ASN A 210 7.15 24.83 -30.83
CA ASN A 210 8.02 25.90 -30.34
C ASN A 210 9.48 25.63 -30.76
N GLU A 211 10.42 26.45 -30.29
CA GLU A 211 11.84 26.31 -30.62
C GLU A 211 12.45 24.96 -30.19
N ARG A 212 11.84 24.29 -29.21
CA ARG A 212 12.34 23.04 -28.61
C ARG A 212 11.70 21.80 -29.23
N VAL A 213 10.42 21.87 -29.62
CA VAL A 213 9.65 20.77 -30.22
C VAL A 213 9.04 21.23 -31.53
N LYS A 214 9.43 20.55 -32.62
CA LYS A 214 9.04 20.90 -33.99
C LYS A 214 7.75 20.19 -34.42
N GLY A 215 6.62 20.69 -33.94
CA GLY A 215 5.30 20.35 -34.47
C GLY A 215 4.88 18.89 -34.23
N GLU A 216 4.55 18.56 -32.99
CA GLU A 216 4.19 17.20 -32.58
C GLU A 216 2.90 17.16 -31.75
N TRP A 217 2.06 16.14 -31.97
CA TRP A 217 0.89 15.89 -31.12
C TRP A 217 1.30 15.12 -29.87
N TYR A 218 1.00 15.68 -28.71
CA TYR A 218 1.17 15.02 -27.43
C TYR A 218 -0.19 14.68 -26.82
N ARG A 219 -0.39 13.40 -26.48
CA ARG A 219 -1.59 12.91 -25.81
C ARG A 219 -1.32 12.74 -24.33
N ASN A 220 -2.17 13.30 -23.48
CA ASN A 220 -2.23 13.00 -22.05
C ASN A 220 -3.55 12.29 -21.72
N LEU A 221 -3.50 11.26 -20.87
CA LEU A 221 -4.68 10.50 -20.47
C LEU A 221 -5.05 10.82 -19.02
N TYR A 222 -6.34 11.02 -18.78
CA TYR A 222 -6.91 11.12 -17.43
C TYR A 222 -7.34 9.72 -17.02
N MET A 223 -6.72 9.17 -15.98
CA MET A 223 -7.00 7.80 -15.56
C MET A 223 -7.64 7.75 -14.18
N LEU A 224 -8.69 6.96 -14.07
CA LEU A 224 -9.46 6.76 -12.85
C LEU A 224 -9.39 5.30 -12.43
N ARG A 225 -9.16 5.06 -11.16
CA ARG A 225 -9.35 3.78 -10.49
C ARG A 225 -10.60 3.87 -9.63
N SER A 226 -11.60 3.08 -9.98
CA SER A 226 -12.84 3.01 -9.20
C SER A 226 -12.59 2.52 -7.78
N ARG A 227 -13.42 2.95 -6.84
CA ARG A 227 -13.53 2.33 -5.51
C ARG A 227 -13.72 0.82 -5.66
N ARG A 228 -13.18 0.05 -4.72
CA ARG A 228 -13.28 -1.42 -4.75
C ARG A 228 -14.77 -1.80 -4.65
N ASP A 229 -15.30 -2.50 -5.65
CA ASP A 229 -16.69 -2.99 -5.60
C ASP A 229 -16.76 -4.10 -4.56
N THR A 230 -17.09 -3.76 -3.31
CA THR A 230 -17.21 -4.71 -2.19
C THR A 230 -18.23 -5.82 -2.46
N ARG A 231 -19.07 -5.68 -3.48
CA ARG A 231 -19.98 -6.71 -3.99
C ARG A 231 -19.31 -7.82 -4.82
N LYS A 232 -18.06 -7.64 -5.26
CA LYS A 232 -17.31 -8.64 -6.05
C LYS A 232 -16.44 -9.57 -5.20
N GLY A 233 -16.51 -9.45 -3.87
CA GLY A 233 -15.82 -10.33 -2.91
C GLY A 233 -16.57 -11.60 -2.53
N GLU A 234 -17.85 -11.73 -2.87
CA GLU A 234 -18.54 -13.02 -2.83
C GLU A 234 -18.22 -13.79 -4.12
N PRO A 235 -17.85 -15.08 -4.06
CA PRO A 235 -17.75 -15.91 -5.25
C PRO A 235 -19.10 -15.88 -5.94
N GLN A 236 -19.16 -15.22 -7.10
CA GLN A 236 -20.37 -15.13 -7.90
C GLN A 236 -20.82 -16.56 -8.27
N SER A 237 -21.83 -17.05 -7.56
CA SER A 237 -22.63 -18.17 -8.01
C SER A 237 -23.14 -17.83 -9.40
N ALA A 238 -22.87 -18.75 -10.33
CA ALA A 238 -23.21 -18.66 -11.74
C ALA A 238 -24.73 -18.67 -11.96
N ALA A 239 -25.40 -17.55 -11.68
CA ALA A 239 -26.82 -17.38 -11.91
C ALA A 239 -27.11 -16.05 -12.61
N SER A 240 -26.42 -15.77 -13.71
CA SER A 240 -26.85 -14.74 -14.66
C SER A 240 -26.55 -15.16 -16.11
N LYS A 241 -26.96 -16.38 -16.49
CA LYS A 241 -27.10 -16.80 -17.89
C LYS A 241 -28.19 -17.85 -18.05
N MET A 242 -29.45 -17.49 -17.87
CA MET A 242 -30.57 -18.07 -18.63
C MET A 242 -31.69 -17.02 -18.74
N ALA A 243 -31.59 -16.15 -19.73
CA ALA A 243 -32.75 -15.47 -20.25
C ALA A 243 -33.44 -16.45 -21.21
N PHE A 244 -34.61 -16.98 -20.81
CA PHE A 244 -35.53 -17.64 -21.73
C PHE A 244 -36.62 -16.65 -22.16
N PRO A 245 -36.98 -16.61 -23.46
CA PRO A 245 -38.00 -15.69 -23.96
C PRO A 245 -39.39 -16.24 -23.67
N GLY A 246 -40.22 -15.41 -23.03
CA GLY A 246 -41.68 -15.58 -23.02
C GLY A 246 -42.27 -16.07 -21.70
N MET A 247 -42.66 -15.14 -20.84
CA MET A 247 -43.96 -15.23 -20.19
C MET A 247 -44.44 -13.85 -19.74
N MET A 248 -45.74 -13.66 -19.87
CA MET A 248 -46.44 -12.38 -19.87
C MET A 248 -46.41 -11.66 -18.52
N ASN A 249 -46.43 -10.33 -18.63
CA ASN A 249 -47.00 -9.38 -17.70
C ASN A 249 -48.29 -9.89 -17.03
N MET A 250 -48.30 -9.96 -15.70
CA MET A 250 -49.51 -9.86 -14.88
C MET A 250 -49.14 -9.08 -13.62
N GLY A 251 -49.90 -8.01 -13.39
CA GLY A 251 -49.64 -7.04 -12.34
C GLY A 251 -50.21 -7.42 -10.98
N GLY A 252 -49.83 -6.57 -10.01
CA GLY A 252 -50.62 -6.15 -8.85
C GLY A 252 -51.31 -7.22 -8.01
N GLY A 253 -50.81 -7.43 -6.79
CA GLY A 253 -51.56 -8.13 -5.76
C GLY A 253 -50.82 -8.24 -4.44
N ASN A 254 -51.26 -7.46 -3.47
CA ASN A 254 -50.94 -7.57 -2.05
C ASN A 254 -51.36 -8.96 -1.52
N ALA A 255 -50.51 -9.71 -0.80
CA ALA A 255 -50.94 -10.62 0.29
C ALA A 255 -49.78 -11.41 0.96
N SER A 256 -49.83 -11.37 2.30
CA SER A 256 -49.42 -12.39 3.29
C SER A 256 -47.97 -12.90 3.30
N GLN A 257 -47.17 -12.37 4.24
CA GLN A 257 -45.97 -13.04 4.75
C GLN A 257 -46.38 -14.05 5.85
N ASP A 258 -46.05 -15.32 5.64
CA ASP A 258 -46.25 -16.41 6.61
C ASP A 258 -45.43 -16.18 7.90
N PRO A 259 -46.01 -16.41 9.10
CA PRO A 259 -45.32 -16.22 10.38
C PRO A 259 -44.04 -17.05 10.57
N GLN A 260 -43.91 -18.20 9.90
CA GLN A 260 -42.73 -19.06 9.98
C GLN A 260 -41.48 -18.45 9.33
N GLN A 261 -41.64 -17.71 8.22
CA GLN A 261 -40.49 -17.09 7.53
C GLN A 261 -39.94 -15.87 8.29
N MET A 262 -40.78 -15.15 9.04
CA MET A 262 -40.31 -14.07 9.92
C MET A 262 -39.45 -14.62 11.07
N GLN A 263 -39.81 -15.77 11.65
CA GLN A 263 -39.04 -16.38 12.73
C GLN A 263 -37.65 -16.84 12.23
N GLU A 264 -37.59 -17.39 11.02
CA GLU A 264 -36.33 -17.82 10.39
C GLU A 264 -35.44 -16.62 10.04
N GLN A 265 -36.00 -15.53 9.50
CA GLN A 265 -35.26 -14.29 9.23
C GLN A 265 -34.81 -13.57 10.51
N GLN A 266 -35.59 -13.62 11.58
CA GLN A 266 -35.21 -13.08 12.89
C GLN A 266 -34.06 -13.89 13.51
N MET A 267 -34.09 -15.21 13.37
CA MET A 267 -33.00 -16.07 13.86
C MET A 267 -31.70 -15.84 13.08
N ILE A 268 -31.78 -15.64 11.76
CA ILE A 268 -30.61 -15.31 10.91
C ILE A 268 -30.01 -13.95 11.31
N ARG A 269 -30.83 -12.90 11.50
CA ARG A 269 -30.35 -11.60 11.96
C ARG A 269 -29.76 -11.64 13.38
N LEU A 270 -30.33 -12.45 14.28
CA LEU A 270 -29.79 -12.65 15.61
C LEU A 270 -28.41 -13.34 15.56
N MET A 271 -28.24 -14.33 14.70
CA MET A 271 -26.93 -14.97 14.47
C MET A 271 -25.91 -14.00 13.85
N GLN A 272 -26.32 -13.19 12.86
CA GLN A 272 -25.45 -12.18 12.23
C GLN A 272 -25.04 -11.08 13.21
N ASN A 273 -25.97 -10.54 13.99
CA ASN A 273 -25.67 -9.54 15.02
C ASN A 273 -24.76 -10.08 16.14
N THR A 274 -24.83 -11.39 16.42
CA THR A 274 -23.93 -12.05 17.39
C THR A 274 -22.52 -12.21 16.81
N MET A 275 -22.40 -12.52 15.51
CA MET A 275 -21.11 -12.61 14.80
C MET A 275 -20.45 -11.24 14.60
N GLU A 276 -21.24 -10.18 14.48
CA GLU A 276 -20.75 -8.80 14.38
C GLU A 276 -20.45 -8.14 15.73
N SER A 277 -20.86 -8.76 16.84
CA SER A 277 -20.58 -8.26 18.19
C SER A 277 -19.08 -8.25 18.49
N CYS A 278 -18.60 -7.29 19.30
CA CYS A 278 -17.19 -7.24 19.71
C CYS A 278 -16.69 -8.57 20.30
N PRO A 279 -17.43 -9.24 21.21
CA PRO A 279 -17.03 -10.56 21.68
C PRO A 279 -16.98 -11.60 20.54
N GLY A 280 -17.92 -11.54 19.60
CA GLY A 280 -17.95 -12.41 18.41
C GLY A 280 -16.71 -12.24 17.53
N LYS A 281 -16.39 -11.00 17.15
CA LYS A 281 -15.20 -10.68 16.32
C LYS A 281 -13.89 -11.08 17.02
N THR A 282 -13.75 -10.80 18.32
CA THR A 282 -12.56 -11.19 19.09
C THR A 282 -12.38 -12.70 19.15
N VAL A 283 -13.46 -13.47 19.37
CA VAL A 283 -13.40 -14.94 19.39
C VAL A 283 -13.09 -15.51 18.01
N ILE A 284 -13.68 -14.96 16.95
CA ILE A 284 -13.42 -15.43 15.57
C ILE A 284 -11.98 -15.12 15.16
N ALA A 285 -11.51 -13.89 15.39
CA ALA A 285 -10.13 -13.49 15.07
C ALA A 285 -9.10 -14.27 15.90
N GLY A 286 -9.37 -14.48 17.19
CA GLY A 286 -8.54 -15.33 18.04
C GLY A 286 -8.54 -16.79 17.58
N GLY A 287 -9.68 -17.32 17.15
CA GLY A 287 -9.80 -18.68 16.60
C GLY A 287 -9.06 -18.85 15.27
N MET A 288 -9.17 -17.87 14.36
CA MET A 288 -8.42 -17.86 13.10
C MET A 288 -6.92 -17.73 13.33
N GLY A 289 -6.50 -16.84 14.21
CA GLY A 289 -5.10 -16.71 14.63
C GLY A 289 -4.57 -18.00 15.24
N PHE A 290 -5.35 -18.67 16.09
CA PHE A 290 -4.99 -19.95 16.68
C PHE A 290 -4.80 -21.04 15.61
N ALA A 291 -5.72 -21.13 14.64
CA ALA A 291 -5.62 -22.09 13.55
C ALA A 291 -4.37 -21.85 12.69
N LEU A 292 -4.12 -20.60 12.30
CA LEU A 292 -2.95 -20.22 11.49
C LEU A 292 -1.64 -20.45 12.24
N GLY A 293 -1.58 -20.11 13.53
CA GLY A 293 -0.42 -20.39 14.39
C GLY A 293 -0.18 -21.89 14.57
N GLY A 294 -1.24 -22.70 14.64
CA GLY A 294 -1.12 -24.16 14.68
C GLY A 294 -0.45 -24.74 13.43
N VAL A 295 -0.86 -24.27 12.24
CA VAL A 295 -0.26 -24.66 10.96
C VAL A 295 1.18 -24.17 10.87
N PHE A 296 1.44 -22.91 11.24
CA PHE A 296 2.77 -22.32 11.21
C PHE A 296 3.74 -23.04 12.16
N GLY A 297 3.30 -23.39 13.37
CA GLY A 297 4.12 -24.15 14.32
C GLY A 297 4.39 -25.58 13.88
N LEU A 298 3.45 -26.25 13.20
CA LEU A 298 3.69 -27.56 12.56
C LEU A 298 4.73 -27.45 11.44
N PHE A 299 4.62 -26.43 10.60
CA PHE A 299 5.55 -26.18 9.49
C PHE A 299 6.97 -25.83 9.97
N MET A 300 7.09 -24.93 10.94
CA MET A 300 8.39 -24.59 11.52
C MET A 300 9.01 -25.79 12.25
N SER A 301 8.20 -26.66 12.84
CA SER A 301 8.70 -27.89 13.45
C SER A 301 9.09 -28.93 12.41
N SER A 302 8.40 -29.05 11.27
CA SER A 302 8.78 -29.98 10.20
C SER A 302 10.08 -29.57 9.52
N MET A 303 10.33 -28.26 9.31
CA MET A 303 11.59 -27.76 8.76
C MET A 303 12.80 -28.07 9.65
N ARG A 304 12.63 -28.12 10.99
CA ARG A 304 13.70 -28.54 11.91
C ARG A 304 14.06 -30.02 11.77
N TYR A 305 13.17 -30.84 11.21
CA TYR A 305 13.42 -32.26 10.94
C TYR A 305 13.90 -32.54 9.50
N ASP A 306 13.73 -31.61 8.55
CA ASP A 306 14.06 -31.79 7.13
C ASP A 306 15.48 -31.37 6.71
N THR A 307 16.28 -30.76 7.61
CA THR A 307 17.69 -30.47 7.34
C THR A 307 18.62 -31.51 7.97
N PRO A 308 19.20 -32.45 7.21
CA PRO A 308 20.31 -33.23 7.70
C PRO A 308 21.53 -32.30 7.76
N MET A 309 22.08 -32.12 8.96
CA MET A 309 23.44 -31.60 9.18
C MET A 309 23.66 -30.07 9.00
N SER A 310 22.93 -29.22 9.73
CA SER A 310 23.46 -27.89 10.10
C SER A 310 22.74 -27.18 11.26
N THR A 311 22.39 -27.89 12.33
CA THR A 311 22.27 -27.26 13.67
C THR A 311 22.39 -28.34 14.74
N ALA A 312 23.63 -28.78 14.97
CA ALA A 312 24.00 -29.63 16.10
C ALA A 312 23.98 -28.83 17.44
N SER A 313 22.94 -28.02 17.67
CA SER A 313 22.87 -27.12 18.83
C SER A 313 21.53 -27.17 19.57
N SER A 314 20.56 -27.99 19.13
CA SER A 314 19.30 -28.17 19.87
C SER A 314 18.85 -29.63 20.01
N MET A 315 19.65 -30.60 19.56
CA MET A 315 19.32 -32.01 19.74
C MET A 315 20.02 -32.52 20.99
N ASN A 316 19.23 -32.78 22.03
CA ASN A 316 19.69 -33.40 23.26
C ASN A 316 20.29 -34.79 22.90
N PRO A 317 21.59 -35.04 23.13
CA PRO A 317 22.28 -36.27 22.69
C PRO A 317 21.74 -37.55 23.35
N ALA A 318 20.78 -37.43 24.28
CA ALA A 318 20.06 -38.54 24.90
C ALA A 318 18.93 -39.14 24.03
N LEU A 319 18.52 -38.51 22.92
CA LEU A 319 17.40 -38.99 22.08
C LEU A 319 17.81 -39.91 20.93
N THR A 320 19.07 -39.88 20.49
CA THR A 320 19.58 -40.69 19.37
C THR A 320 19.83 -42.15 19.72
N SER A 321 19.80 -42.50 21.01
CA SER A 321 20.00 -43.88 21.51
C SER A 321 18.71 -44.65 21.78
N LEU A 322 17.53 -44.02 21.62
CA LEU A 322 16.24 -44.65 21.89
C LEU A 322 15.73 -45.43 20.66
N PRO A 323 14.92 -46.50 20.84
CA PRO A 323 14.30 -47.20 19.72
C PRO A 323 13.45 -46.25 18.85
N ILE A 324 13.47 -46.45 17.52
CA ILE A 324 12.85 -45.56 16.50
C ILE A 324 11.40 -45.17 16.84
N ARG A 325 10.62 -46.07 17.45
CA ARG A 325 9.24 -45.78 17.88
C ARG A 325 9.16 -44.70 18.96
N GLN A 326 10.12 -44.66 19.88
CA GLN A 326 10.19 -43.64 20.94
C GLN A 326 10.74 -42.31 20.43
N GLN A 327 11.63 -42.33 19.44
CA GLN A 327 12.10 -41.11 18.76
C GLN A 327 10.97 -40.42 18.00
N LEU A 328 10.15 -41.19 17.26
CA LEU A 328 8.97 -40.67 16.58
C LEU A 328 7.93 -40.15 17.58
N ALA A 329 7.65 -40.90 18.66
CA ALA A 329 6.71 -40.46 19.69
C ALA A 329 7.17 -39.17 20.41
N ALA A 330 8.48 -39.01 20.65
CA ALA A 330 9.04 -37.78 21.19
C ALA A 330 8.95 -36.62 20.17
N GLY A 331 9.24 -36.87 18.90
CA GLY A 331 9.13 -35.88 17.82
C GLY A 331 7.70 -35.36 17.64
N PHE A 332 6.70 -36.26 17.63
CA PHE A 332 5.29 -35.85 17.58
C PHE A 332 4.87 -35.04 18.81
N LYS A 333 5.40 -35.37 19.99
CA LYS A 333 5.12 -34.62 21.22
C LYS A 333 5.73 -33.22 21.19
N ASP A 334 6.93 -33.06 20.64
CA ASP A 334 7.60 -31.76 20.53
C ASP A 334 7.00 -30.91 19.40
N MET A 335 6.64 -31.52 18.26
CA MET A 335 5.85 -30.87 17.21
C MET A 335 4.51 -30.36 17.75
N GLY A 336 3.82 -31.18 18.55
CA GLY A 336 2.55 -30.79 19.18
C GLY A 336 2.70 -29.61 20.14
N LYS A 337 3.75 -29.60 20.97
CA LYS A 337 4.04 -28.48 21.88
C LYS A 337 4.38 -27.20 21.12
N ALA A 338 5.18 -27.28 20.06
CA ALA A 338 5.55 -26.14 19.24
C ALA A 338 4.37 -25.59 18.42
N SER A 339 3.53 -26.47 17.88
CA SER A 339 2.28 -26.10 17.21
C SER A 339 1.31 -25.41 18.17
N TYR A 340 1.12 -25.97 19.37
CA TYR A 340 0.23 -25.40 20.38
C TYR A 340 0.72 -24.05 20.91
N SER A 341 2.03 -23.91 21.17
CA SER A 341 2.58 -22.63 21.64
C SER A 341 2.48 -21.54 20.57
N SER A 342 2.72 -21.88 19.30
CA SER A 342 2.51 -20.97 18.18
C SER A 342 1.04 -20.59 18.02
N ALA A 343 0.13 -21.57 18.05
CA ALA A 343 -1.32 -21.34 18.02
C ALA A 343 -1.78 -20.41 19.16
N ARG A 344 -1.31 -20.62 20.39
CA ARG A 344 -1.63 -19.76 21.55
C ARG A 344 -1.21 -18.32 21.31
N ASN A 345 0.00 -18.09 20.79
CA ASN A 345 0.54 -16.75 20.56
C ASN A 345 -0.21 -16.02 19.43
N PHE A 346 -0.43 -16.69 18.30
CA PHE A 346 -1.17 -16.08 17.18
C PHE A 346 -2.67 -15.88 17.50
N GLY A 347 -3.27 -16.77 18.28
CA GLY A 347 -4.63 -16.58 18.78
C GLY A 347 -4.74 -15.42 19.76
N TYR A 348 -3.78 -15.23 20.66
CA TYR A 348 -3.73 -14.08 21.56
C TYR A 348 -3.55 -12.76 20.78
N ILE A 349 -2.61 -12.71 19.83
CA ILE A 349 -2.39 -11.52 19.01
C ILE A 349 -3.65 -11.19 18.18
N GLY A 350 -4.28 -12.19 17.56
CA GLY A 350 -5.52 -12.01 16.81
C GLY A 350 -6.69 -11.50 17.68
N ALA A 351 -6.83 -12.04 18.89
CA ALA A 351 -7.85 -11.59 19.84
C ALA A 351 -7.60 -10.17 20.35
N VAL A 352 -6.36 -9.81 20.68
CA VAL A 352 -6.00 -8.46 21.14
C VAL A 352 -6.25 -7.44 20.04
N PHE A 353 -5.80 -7.70 18.82
CA PHE A 353 -5.96 -6.78 17.69
C PHE A 353 -7.45 -6.52 17.38
N ALA A 354 -8.24 -7.59 17.23
CA ALA A 354 -9.68 -7.47 17.01
C ALA A 354 -10.41 -6.83 18.21
N GLY A 355 -9.95 -7.10 19.43
CA GLY A 355 -10.49 -6.48 20.65
C GLY A 355 -10.20 -4.98 20.72
N THR A 356 -8.99 -4.55 20.35
CA THR A 356 -8.62 -3.13 20.32
C THR A 356 -9.32 -2.39 19.20
N GLU A 357 -9.45 -2.98 18.01
CA GLU A 357 -10.22 -2.38 16.92
C GLU A 357 -11.69 -2.22 17.31
N CYS A 358 -12.30 -3.24 17.91
CA CYS A 358 -13.69 -3.11 18.35
C CYS A 358 -13.88 -2.14 19.52
N ALA A 359 -12.92 -2.04 20.43
CA ALA A 359 -12.93 -1.02 21.48
C ALA A 359 -12.79 0.40 20.89
N VAL A 360 -11.95 0.58 19.87
CA VAL A 360 -11.80 1.85 19.15
C VAL A 360 -13.07 2.18 18.34
N GLU A 361 -13.66 1.22 17.64
CA GLU A 361 -14.95 1.41 16.93
C GLU A 361 -16.07 1.77 17.90
N GLY A 362 -16.16 1.08 19.05
CA GLY A 362 -17.13 1.36 20.10
C GLY A 362 -16.89 2.70 20.81
N PHE A 363 -15.63 3.12 20.95
CA PHE A 363 -15.26 4.41 21.53
C PHE A 363 -15.48 5.55 20.54
N ARG A 364 -15.18 5.36 19.24
CA ARG A 364 -15.51 6.30 18.15
C ARG A 364 -17.01 6.48 18.00
N ALA A 365 -17.80 5.40 18.03
CA ALA A 365 -19.26 5.48 17.97
C ALA A 365 -19.88 6.24 19.16
N LYS A 366 -19.23 6.27 20.33
CA LYS A 366 -19.65 7.07 21.50
C LYS A 366 -19.09 8.50 21.48
N ASN A 367 -17.86 8.71 21.00
CA ASN A 367 -17.21 10.03 20.95
C ASN A 367 -17.56 10.87 19.70
N ASP A 368 -18.05 10.26 18.61
CA ASP A 368 -18.57 11.00 17.44
C ASP A 368 -19.85 11.79 17.75
N LEU A 369 -20.49 11.53 18.89
CA LEU A 369 -21.61 12.34 19.40
C LEU A 369 -21.17 13.60 20.16
N TYR A 370 -19.89 13.74 20.54
CA TYR A 370 -19.42 14.87 21.37
C TYR A 370 -18.12 15.57 20.94
N ASN A 371 -17.61 15.27 19.73
CA ASN A 371 -16.60 16.07 19.03
C ASN A 371 -15.14 15.93 19.55
N GLY A 372 -14.17 15.79 18.63
CA GLY A 372 -12.73 16.03 18.86
C GLY A 372 -11.73 14.86 18.65
N ALA A 373 -11.68 14.28 17.45
CA ALA A 373 -10.96 13.04 17.11
C ALA A 373 -9.40 13.09 16.99
N MET A 374 -8.65 13.92 17.74
CA MET A 374 -7.16 13.95 17.62
C MET A 374 -6.36 13.67 18.89
N ALA A 375 -6.94 13.70 20.09
CA ALA A 375 -6.12 13.69 21.32
C ALA A 375 -5.73 12.29 21.84
N ILE A 376 -6.41 11.21 21.44
CA ILE A 376 -6.26 9.90 22.09
C ILE A 376 -5.35 8.94 21.30
N GLY A 377 -5.31 9.08 19.96
CA GLY A 377 -4.49 8.21 19.09
C GLY A 377 -2.98 8.35 19.35
N CYS A 378 -2.50 9.57 19.61
CA CYS A 378 -1.09 9.82 19.91
C CYS A 378 -0.68 9.30 21.30
N ALA A 379 -1.59 9.34 22.29
CA ALA A 379 -1.30 8.88 23.65
C ALA A 379 -1.20 7.35 23.73
N GLY A 380 -2.05 6.61 23.00
CA GLY A 380 -2.01 5.15 22.96
C GLY A 380 -0.74 4.62 22.29
N PHE A 381 -0.32 5.24 21.19
CA PHE A 381 0.90 4.83 20.48
C PHE A 381 2.16 5.15 21.28
N ALA A 382 2.21 6.30 21.95
CA ALA A 382 3.31 6.66 22.84
C ALA A 382 3.42 5.69 24.05
N ALA A 383 2.30 5.28 24.64
CA ALA A 383 2.28 4.33 25.75
C ALA A 383 2.73 2.92 25.32
N PHE A 384 2.30 2.46 24.14
CA PHE A 384 2.72 1.17 23.58
C PHE A 384 4.21 1.17 23.20
N SER A 385 4.69 2.25 22.58
CA SER A 385 6.10 2.38 22.22
C SER A 385 6.99 2.45 23.47
N ALA A 386 6.56 3.13 24.53
CA ALA A 386 7.26 3.17 25.81
C ALA A 386 7.28 1.80 26.52
N ALA A 387 6.19 1.02 26.42
CA ALA A 387 6.14 -0.33 26.99
C ALA A 387 7.08 -1.30 26.27
N ILE A 388 7.17 -1.22 24.94
CA ILE A 388 8.13 -2.00 24.14
C ILE A 388 9.56 -1.59 24.48
N ASP A 389 9.84 -0.29 24.56
CA ASP A 389 11.19 0.22 24.83
C ASP A 389 11.63 -0.12 26.27
N ALA A 390 10.69 -0.20 27.22
CA ALA A 390 10.95 -0.69 28.57
C ALA A 390 11.21 -2.20 28.61
N TYR A 391 10.45 -3.00 27.86
CA TYR A 391 10.63 -4.45 27.75
C TYR A 391 11.97 -4.83 27.11
N MET A 392 12.35 -4.13 26.05
CA MET A 392 13.62 -4.38 25.34
C MET A 392 14.87 -3.96 26.13
N ARG A 393 14.71 -3.19 27.23
CA ARG A 393 15.81 -2.76 28.10
C ARG A 393 15.90 -3.52 29.43
N MET A 394 15.06 -4.53 29.68
CA MET A 394 15.17 -5.34 30.89
C MET A 394 16.40 -6.27 30.83
N PRO A 395 17.24 -6.34 31.86
CA PRO A 395 18.34 -7.30 31.94
C PRO A 395 17.83 -8.75 31.93
N SER A 396 18.60 -9.64 31.30
CA SER A 396 18.22 -11.03 30.99
C SER A 396 17.88 -11.94 32.18
N ASP A 397 18.18 -11.51 33.40
CA ASP A 397 17.96 -12.30 34.62
C ASP A 397 16.51 -12.21 35.14
N ASP A 398 15.76 -11.16 34.78
CA ASP A 398 14.36 -10.96 35.23
C ASP A 398 13.32 -11.56 34.26
N VAL A 399 13.70 -11.84 33.00
CA VAL A 399 12.82 -12.47 32.00
C VAL A 399 12.48 -13.92 32.36
N ALA A 400 13.33 -14.57 33.17
CA ALA A 400 13.12 -15.96 33.61
C ALA A 400 12.14 -16.10 34.79
N ALA A 401 11.74 -15.01 35.43
CA ALA A 401 10.84 -15.01 36.59
C ALA A 401 9.38 -14.65 36.26
N ASP A 402 9.07 -14.31 35.01
CA ASP A 402 7.73 -13.90 34.59
C ASP A 402 6.81 -15.13 34.37
N PRO A 403 5.69 -15.28 35.10
CA PRO A 403 4.84 -16.49 35.04
C PRO A 403 4.00 -16.61 33.77
N ILE A 404 4.32 -15.85 32.71
CA ILE A 404 3.58 -15.81 31.43
C ILE A 404 4.26 -16.63 30.32
N ILE A 405 5.34 -17.39 30.62
CA ILE A 405 5.90 -18.39 29.69
C ILE A 405 5.29 -19.77 29.94
#